data_AF-A0A150R950-F1
#
_entry.id   AF-A0A150R950-F1
#
_cell.length_a   1.000
_cell.length_b   1.000
_cell.length_c   1.000
_cell.angle_alpha   90.00
_cell.angle_beta   90.00
_cell.angle_gamma   90.00
#
_symmetry.space_group_name_H-M   'P 1'
#
loop_
_entity.id
_entity.type
_entity.pdbx_description
1 polymer ?
#
loop_
_entity_poly.entity_id
_entity_poly.type
_entity_poly.pdbx_seq_one_letter_code
_entity_poly.pdbx_strand_id
1 'polypeptide(L)'
;MKHTCHTTLMRALTCGLVAGAISLGAPAQAQAVEYEVYEGDGCPVGYAPLTAADAFWTFVGRCDELPYSGVFRIADGGSIDGPWNSCQQHANDTRELDYTLCKPNYELFDIGGTTFAVVRGGEQCIEGFEHVDFATASSYAEEICPHIGLWGIARLAGGGSMDGAGYDCNVRATDPRPLGDALCVESE
;
A
#
# COMPACT_ATOMS: atom_id res chain seq x y z
N MET A 1 33.90 -0.15 14.58
CA MET A 1 34.35 1.01 13.78
C MET A 1 33.14 1.89 13.53
N LYS A 2 33.17 3.13 14.02
CA LYS A 2 32.10 4.11 13.87
C LYS A 2 32.33 4.83 12.54
N HIS A 3 31.40 4.72 11.60
CA HIS A 3 31.36 5.60 10.45
C HIS A 3 30.29 6.66 10.68
N THR A 4 30.76 7.80 11.18
CA THR A 4 30.06 9.07 11.20
C THR A 4 29.97 9.55 9.75
N CYS A 5 28.76 9.62 9.17
CA CYS A 5 28.56 10.27 7.88
C CYS A 5 28.20 11.74 8.14
N HIS A 6 29.03 12.64 7.61
CA HIS A 6 28.93 14.08 7.79
C HIS A 6 27.79 14.67 6.96
N THR A 7 26.87 15.38 7.62
CA THR A 7 25.92 16.30 7.01
C THR A 7 26.68 17.50 6.44
N THR A 8 26.67 17.67 5.12
CA THR A 8 27.18 18.90 4.47
C THR A 8 25.99 19.77 4.07
N LEU A 9 25.88 20.91 4.75
CA LEU A 9 24.86 21.94 4.53
C LEU A 9 25.29 22.80 3.33
N MET A 10 24.68 22.62 2.16
CA MET A 10 24.87 23.52 1.03
C MET A 10 23.85 24.68 1.08
N ARG A 11 24.39 25.88 1.30
CA ARG A 11 23.73 27.18 1.17
C ARG A 11 23.19 27.35 -0.26
N ALA A 12 21.87 27.47 -0.39
CA ALA A 12 21.24 27.91 -1.64
C ALA A 12 21.36 29.44 -1.78
N LEU A 13 21.94 29.88 -2.91
CA LEU A 13 21.86 31.27 -3.37
C LEU A 13 20.43 31.55 -3.85
N THR A 14 19.76 32.52 -3.21
CA THR A 14 18.48 33.04 -3.65
C THR A 14 18.69 34.01 -4.82
N CYS A 15 18.35 33.58 -6.03
CA CYS A 15 18.12 34.46 -7.17
C CYS A 15 16.60 34.56 -7.36
N GLY A 16 16.03 35.72 -7.05
CA GLY A 16 14.61 35.99 -7.20
C GLY A 16 14.23 36.16 -8.66
N LEU A 17 13.14 35.49 -9.06
CA LEU A 17 12.33 35.85 -10.22
C LEU A 17 10.89 35.41 -9.94
N VAL A 18 10.01 36.40 -9.82
CA VAL A 18 8.57 36.21 -9.69
C VAL A 18 8.02 35.88 -11.07
N ALA A 19 7.60 34.63 -11.25
CA ALA A 19 6.73 34.22 -12.33
C ALA A 19 5.66 33.31 -11.70
N GLY A 20 4.39 33.65 -11.92
CA GLY A 20 3.25 32.92 -11.38
C GLY A 20 3.30 31.46 -11.82
N ALA A 21 3.70 30.58 -10.90
CA ALA A 21 3.61 29.15 -11.07
C ALA A 21 2.16 28.76 -10.79
N ILE A 22 1.45 28.32 -11.83
CA ILE A 22 0.39 27.34 -11.66
C ILE A 22 1.10 26.17 -10.96
N SER A 23 0.82 25.94 -9.69
CA SER A 23 1.24 24.73 -8.99
C SER A 23 0.49 23.58 -9.62
N LEU A 24 0.99 23.09 -10.75
CA LEU A 24 0.81 21.70 -11.15
C LEU A 24 1.44 20.92 -9.99
N GLY A 25 0.60 20.42 -9.09
CA GLY A 25 1.04 19.50 -8.05
C GLY A 25 1.86 18.42 -8.75
N ALA A 26 3.13 18.30 -8.38
CA ALA A 26 3.94 17.21 -8.86
C ALA A 26 3.15 15.91 -8.61
N PRO A 27 3.04 15.00 -9.60
CA PRO A 27 2.44 13.71 -9.32
C PRO A 27 3.14 13.11 -8.10
N ALA A 28 2.38 12.47 -7.22
CA ALA A 28 2.89 11.76 -6.06
C ALA A 28 4.17 11.01 -6.46
N GLN A 29 5.26 11.31 -5.75
CA GLN A 29 6.61 11.06 -6.25
C GLN A 29 6.77 9.59 -6.61
N ALA A 30 7.18 9.36 -7.85
CA ALA A 30 7.83 8.14 -8.29
C ALA A 30 8.98 7.78 -7.33
N GLN A 31 8.72 6.84 -6.41
CA GLN A 31 9.67 6.42 -5.38
C GLN A 31 9.72 4.90 -5.33
N ALA A 32 10.87 4.38 -4.92
CA ALA A 32 10.98 2.97 -4.58
C ALA A 32 10.00 2.64 -3.45
N VAL A 33 9.32 1.50 -3.54
CA VAL A 33 8.39 1.03 -2.52
C VAL A 33 9.05 -0.05 -1.66
N GLU A 34 8.56 -0.20 -0.43
CA GLU A 34 8.82 -1.41 0.34
C GLU A 34 8.14 -2.60 -0.33
N TYR A 35 8.82 -3.73 -0.34
CA TYR A 35 8.35 -4.94 -0.98
C TYR A 35 8.89 -6.19 -0.26
N GLU A 36 8.20 -7.30 -0.49
CA GLU A 36 8.62 -8.63 -0.12
C GLU A 36 8.38 -9.60 -1.28
N VAL A 37 9.11 -10.72 -1.28
CA VAL A 37 8.98 -11.79 -2.27
C VAL A 37 8.18 -12.92 -1.65
N TYR A 38 7.07 -13.29 -2.28
CA TYR A 38 6.22 -14.39 -1.85
C TYR A 38 6.23 -15.51 -2.88
N GLU A 39 6.14 -16.76 -2.42
CA GLU A 39 5.97 -17.93 -3.28
C GLU A 39 4.50 -18.03 -3.77
N GLY A 40 4.34 -18.36 -5.05
CA GLY A 40 3.05 -18.55 -5.71
C GLY A 40 2.57 -17.35 -6.54
N ASP A 41 1.32 -17.46 -7.00
CA ASP A 41 0.72 -16.56 -8.01
C ASP A 41 0.06 -15.29 -7.45
N GLY A 42 0.17 -15.04 -6.14
CA GLY A 42 -0.52 -13.91 -5.51
C GLY A 42 0.13 -13.46 -4.21
N CYS A 43 -0.40 -12.38 -3.68
CA CYS A 43 0.03 -11.81 -2.41
C CYS A 43 -0.87 -12.28 -1.27
N PRO A 44 -0.32 -12.41 -0.05
CA PRO A 44 -1.14 -12.68 1.13
C PRO A 44 -2.06 -11.50 1.46
N VAL A 45 -2.97 -11.72 2.41
CA VAL A 45 -3.85 -10.67 2.95
C VAL A 45 -3.02 -9.49 3.45
N GLY A 46 -3.48 -8.28 3.13
CA GLY A 46 -2.75 -7.04 3.45
C GLY A 46 -1.70 -6.66 2.43
N TYR A 47 -1.48 -7.45 1.38
CA TYR A 47 -0.49 -7.15 0.36
C TYR A 47 -1.11 -7.13 -1.03
N ALA A 48 -0.52 -6.33 -1.91
CA ALA A 48 -0.89 -6.27 -3.31
C ALA A 48 0.35 -6.45 -4.19
N PRO A 49 0.22 -7.02 -5.40
CA PRO A 49 1.34 -7.13 -6.30
C PRO A 49 1.85 -5.74 -6.68
N LEU A 50 3.17 -5.58 -6.81
CA LEU A 50 3.75 -4.34 -7.33
C LEU A 50 3.17 -4.04 -8.71
N THR A 51 2.87 -2.78 -9.01
CA THR A 51 2.59 -2.38 -10.40
C THR A 51 3.89 -2.30 -11.20
N ALA A 52 3.81 -2.27 -12.52
CA ALA A 52 4.98 -2.02 -13.39
C ALA A 52 5.72 -0.73 -13.02
N ALA A 53 4.98 0.31 -12.61
CA ALA A 53 5.55 1.56 -12.14
C ALA A 53 6.28 1.39 -10.80
N ASP A 54 5.67 0.70 -9.82
CA ASP A 54 6.33 0.41 -8.54
C ASP A 54 7.63 -0.37 -8.76
N ALA A 55 7.57 -1.43 -9.58
CA ALA A 55 8.72 -2.26 -9.92
C ALA A 55 9.81 -1.45 -10.63
N PHE A 56 9.44 -0.56 -11.56
CA PHE A 56 10.41 0.28 -12.26
C PHE A 56 11.16 1.18 -11.29
N TRP A 57 10.43 1.95 -10.46
CA TRP A 57 11.06 2.89 -9.53
C TRP A 57 11.83 2.21 -8.41
N THR A 58 11.42 1.01 -8.03
CA THR A 58 12.11 0.21 -7.02
C THR A 58 13.43 -0.33 -7.56
N PHE A 59 13.45 -0.88 -8.78
CA PHE A 59 14.59 -1.67 -9.27
C PHE A 59 15.49 -0.96 -10.28
N VAL A 60 15.14 0.23 -10.79
CA VAL A 60 15.99 0.99 -11.74
C VAL A 60 17.41 1.27 -11.23
N GLY A 61 17.59 1.35 -9.90
CA GLY A 61 18.90 1.51 -9.25
C GLY A 61 19.26 0.44 -8.23
N ARG A 62 18.42 -0.60 -8.09
CA ARG A 62 18.50 -1.63 -7.03
C ARG A 62 18.22 -3.03 -7.57
N CYS A 63 18.48 -3.24 -8.86
CA CYS A 63 18.21 -4.51 -9.53
C CYS A 63 18.89 -5.70 -8.84
N ASP A 64 20.09 -5.46 -8.29
CA ASP A 64 20.91 -6.42 -7.55
C ASP A 64 20.29 -6.93 -6.24
N GLU A 65 19.20 -6.33 -5.76
CA GLU A 65 18.45 -6.81 -4.60
C GLU A 65 17.48 -7.95 -4.93
N LEU A 66 17.18 -8.17 -6.20
CA LEU A 66 16.42 -9.34 -6.64
C LEU A 66 17.32 -10.58 -6.75
N PRO A 67 16.80 -11.78 -6.45
CA PRO A 67 17.49 -13.02 -6.75
C PRO A 67 17.99 -13.07 -8.21
N TYR A 68 19.27 -13.42 -8.37
CA TYR A 68 20.04 -13.19 -9.61
C TYR A 68 19.34 -13.69 -10.90
N SER A 69 18.78 -14.89 -10.89
CA SER A 69 18.11 -15.52 -12.05
C SER A 69 16.60 -15.66 -11.86
N GLY A 70 16.01 -14.96 -10.90
CA GLY A 70 14.58 -15.05 -10.62
C GLY A 70 13.75 -14.38 -11.72
N VAL A 71 12.48 -14.77 -11.79
CA VAL A 71 11.45 -14.07 -12.55
C VAL A 71 10.27 -13.92 -11.61
N PHE A 72 9.82 -12.67 -11.43
CA PHE A 72 8.86 -12.35 -10.39
C PHE A 72 7.61 -11.75 -11.01
N ARG A 73 6.46 -12.30 -10.65
CA ARG A 73 5.15 -11.78 -11.01
C ARG A 73 4.95 -10.40 -10.38
N ILE A 74 4.39 -9.51 -11.17
CA ILE A 74 3.89 -8.19 -10.76
C ILE A 74 2.43 -8.07 -11.23
N ALA A 75 1.77 -6.95 -10.93
CA ALA A 75 0.35 -6.74 -11.22
C ALA A 75 0.05 -6.82 -12.73
N ASP A 76 -1.25 -6.99 -13.04
CA ASP A 76 -1.79 -6.95 -14.41
C ASP A 76 -1.18 -7.96 -15.38
N GLY A 77 -0.72 -9.11 -14.87
CA GLY A 77 -0.11 -10.18 -15.67
C GLY A 77 1.34 -9.88 -16.09
N GLY A 78 1.96 -8.85 -15.51
CA GLY A 78 3.35 -8.53 -15.78
C GLY A 78 4.35 -9.38 -15.01
N SER A 79 5.61 -9.23 -15.37
CA SER A 79 6.74 -9.75 -14.61
C SER A 79 7.96 -8.83 -14.67
N ILE A 80 8.89 -9.05 -13.76
CA ILE A 80 10.24 -8.49 -13.81
C ILE A 80 11.27 -9.61 -13.62
N ASP A 81 12.30 -9.62 -14.46
CA ASP A 81 13.40 -10.58 -14.31
C ASP A 81 14.39 -10.12 -13.21
N GLY A 82 15.26 -11.01 -12.76
CA GLY A 82 16.39 -10.67 -11.90
C GLY A 82 17.56 -10.03 -12.65
N PRO A 83 18.67 -9.74 -11.94
CA PRO A 83 19.88 -9.15 -12.51
C PRO A 83 20.46 -9.84 -13.75
N TRP A 84 20.32 -11.16 -13.87
CA TRP A 84 20.78 -11.91 -15.05
C TRP A 84 20.21 -11.35 -16.35
N ASN A 85 18.94 -10.93 -16.34
CA ASN A 85 18.31 -10.28 -17.49
C ASN A 85 18.06 -8.79 -17.24
N SER A 86 18.95 -8.14 -16.47
CA SER A 86 18.97 -6.69 -16.24
C SER A 86 17.64 -6.10 -15.73
N CYS A 87 16.88 -6.85 -14.93
CA CYS A 87 15.57 -6.42 -14.43
C CYS A 87 14.59 -5.95 -15.51
N GLN A 88 14.62 -6.63 -16.66
CA GLN A 88 13.67 -6.37 -17.73
C GLN A 88 12.24 -6.66 -17.25
N GLN A 89 11.33 -5.72 -17.52
CA GLN A 89 9.90 -5.90 -17.28
C GLN A 89 9.18 -6.40 -18.53
N HIS A 90 8.20 -7.27 -18.31
CA HIS A 90 7.32 -7.82 -19.34
C HIS A 90 5.88 -7.52 -18.98
N ALA A 91 5.10 -6.99 -19.91
CA ALA A 91 3.74 -6.53 -19.64
C ALA A 91 2.66 -7.64 -19.68
N ASN A 92 2.98 -8.79 -20.26
CA ASN A 92 2.06 -9.92 -20.38
C ASN A 92 2.88 -11.21 -20.40
N ASP A 93 3.30 -11.63 -19.22
CA ASP A 93 4.12 -12.81 -19.07
C ASP A 93 3.24 -14.05 -18.91
N THR A 94 3.31 -14.94 -19.91
CA THR A 94 2.54 -16.19 -19.92
C THR A 94 3.31 -17.36 -19.31
N ARG A 95 4.53 -17.12 -18.80
CA ARG A 95 5.31 -18.14 -18.08
C ARG A 95 4.62 -18.48 -16.75
N GLU A 96 4.81 -19.72 -16.30
CA GLU A 96 4.53 -20.11 -14.92
C GLU A 96 5.63 -19.50 -14.04
N LEU A 97 5.23 -18.71 -13.05
CA LEU A 97 6.14 -17.95 -12.20
C LEU A 97 5.95 -18.40 -10.75
N ASP A 98 7.04 -18.77 -10.10
CA ASP A 98 6.99 -19.31 -8.74
C ASP A 98 6.93 -18.22 -7.66
N TYR A 99 7.14 -16.96 -8.02
CA TYR A 99 7.25 -15.86 -7.06
C TYR A 99 6.48 -14.62 -7.50
N THR A 100 5.89 -13.91 -6.54
CA THR A 100 5.24 -12.62 -6.71
C THR A 100 5.91 -11.56 -5.84
N LEU A 101 6.14 -10.37 -6.39
CA LEU A 101 6.59 -9.21 -5.63
C LEU A 101 5.37 -8.47 -5.08
N CYS A 102 5.32 -8.36 -3.76
CA CYS A 102 4.18 -7.81 -3.05
C CYS A 102 4.60 -6.60 -2.21
N LYS A 103 3.73 -5.60 -2.15
CA LYS A 103 3.88 -4.43 -1.27
C LYS A 103 2.73 -4.39 -0.27
N PRO A 104 2.95 -3.81 0.93
CA PRO A 104 1.86 -3.52 1.85
C PRO A 104 0.72 -2.76 1.17
N ASN A 105 -0.50 -3.18 1.44
CA ASN A 105 -1.74 -2.60 0.95
C ASN A 105 -2.71 -2.36 2.11
N TYR A 106 -2.17 -1.80 3.20
CA TYR A 106 -2.92 -1.39 4.38
C TYR A 106 -2.39 -0.06 4.90
N GLU A 107 -3.22 0.63 5.67
CA GLU A 107 -2.86 1.85 6.39
C GLU A 107 -3.06 1.61 7.88
N LEU A 108 -2.01 1.83 8.70
CA LEU A 108 -2.09 1.78 10.17
C LEU A 108 -2.27 3.18 10.74
N PHE A 109 -3.09 3.31 11.78
CA PHE A 109 -3.34 4.58 12.46
C PHE A 109 -3.81 4.37 13.90
N ASP A 110 -3.59 5.36 14.76
CA ASP A 110 -3.88 5.28 16.19
C ASP A 110 -5.00 6.24 16.59
N ILE A 111 -5.98 5.74 17.34
CA ILE A 111 -7.01 6.57 17.98
C ILE A 111 -7.04 6.21 19.47
N GLY A 112 -6.72 7.17 20.34
CA GLY A 112 -6.80 6.97 21.78
C GLY A 112 -5.86 5.90 22.36
N GLY A 113 -4.80 5.52 21.64
CA GLY A 113 -3.88 4.45 22.03
C GLY A 113 -4.32 3.06 21.57
N THR A 114 -5.36 2.97 20.74
CA THR A 114 -5.75 1.75 20.03
C THR A 114 -5.30 1.85 18.58
N THR A 115 -4.58 0.82 18.12
CA THR A 115 -4.10 0.72 16.74
C THR A 115 -5.19 0.14 15.85
N PHE A 116 -5.47 0.82 14.74
CA PHE A 116 -6.38 0.39 13.69
C PHE A 116 -5.63 0.16 12.39
N ALA A 117 -6.23 -0.65 11.52
CA ALA A 117 -5.77 -0.85 10.15
C ALA A 117 -6.93 -0.75 9.17
N VAL A 118 -6.74 -0.04 8.04
CA VAL A 118 -7.59 -0.21 6.86
C VAL A 118 -6.82 -1.06 5.86
N VAL A 119 -7.27 -2.30 5.66
CA VAL A 119 -6.72 -3.22 4.65
C VAL A 119 -7.45 -3.01 3.34
N ARG A 120 -6.70 -2.85 2.25
CA ARG A 120 -7.24 -2.57 0.91
C ARG A 120 -7.23 -3.82 0.05
N GLY A 121 -8.23 -3.96 -0.81
CA GLY A 121 -8.31 -5.06 -1.78
C GLY A 121 -8.58 -6.43 -1.17
N GLY A 122 -9.12 -6.50 0.05
CA GLY A 122 -9.58 -7.72 0.71
C GLY A 122 -10.53 -7.45 1.87
N GLU A 123 -11.36 -8.44 2.21
CA GLU A 123 -12.29 -8.37 3.36
C GLU A 123 -11.70 -8.95 4.65
N GLN A 124 -10.41 -9.30 4.66
CA GLN A 124 -9.74 -9.93 5.81
C GLN A 124 -8.74 -8.98 6.45
N CYS A 125 -8.52 -9.16 7.76
CA CYS A 125 -7.50 -8.44 8.50
C CYS A 125 -6.14 -9.10 8.37
N ILE A 126 -5.09 -8.28 8.51
CA ILE A 126 -3.71 -8.74 8.60
C ILE A 126 -3.48 -9.50 9.92
N GLU A 127 -2.37 -10.26 10.00
CA GLU A 127 -1.99 -10.97 11.22
C GLU A 127 -1.86 -10.00 12.40
N GLY A 128 -2.36 -10.43 13.57
CA GLY A 128 -2.39 -9.61 14.79
C GLY A 128 -3.52 -8.59 14.85
N PHE A 129 -4.44 -8.60 13.87
CA PHE A 129 -5.61 -7.73 13.82
C PHE A 129 -6.89 -8.53 13.61
N GLU A 130 -7.99 -8.01 14.13
CA GLU A 130 -9.33 -8.54 13.91
C GLU A 130 -10.28 -7.44 13.40
N HIS A 131 -11.44 -7.82 12.86
CA HIS A 131 -12.40 -6.84 12.37
C HIS A 131 -12.93 -5.97 13.51
N VAL A 132 -13.01 -4.66 13.25
CA VAL A 132 -13.67 -3.72 14.17
C VAL A 132 -15.16 -4.06 14.28
N ASP A 133 -15.69 -4.09 15.50
CA ASP A 133 -17.11 -4.27 15.73
C ASP A 133 -17.93 -2.99 15.42
N PHE A 134 -19.24 -3.15 15.24
CA PHE A 134 -20.13 -2.05 14.89
C PHE A 134 -20.16 -0.91 15.93
N ALA A 135 -20.10 -1.23 17.22
CA ALA A 135 -20.17 -0.23 18.29
C ALA A 135 -18.89 0.60 18.33
N THR A 136 -17.73 -0.05 18.19
CA THR A 136 -16.43 0.60 18.11
C THR A 136 -16.34 1.49 16.86
N ALA A 137 -16.68 0.97 15.68
CA ALA A 137 -16.71 1.75 14.44
C ALA A 137 -17.65 2.96 14.52
N SER A 138 -18.81 2.80 15.16
CA SER A 138 -19.78 3.91 15.34
C SER A 138 -19.26 4.98 16.32
N SER A 139 -18.49 4.60 17.33
CA SER A 139 -17.97 5.51 18.35
C SER A 139 -16.84 6.39 17.84
N TYR A 140 -16.06 5.89 16.89
CA TYR A 140 -14.90 6.57 16.29
C TYR A 140 -15.11 6.88 14.80
N ALA A 141 -16.37 7.03 14.38
CA ALA A 141 -16.71 7.11 12.97
C ALA A 141 -16.05 8.31 12.27
N GLU A 142 -16.00 9.47 12.95
CA GLU A 142 -15.41 10.68 12.39
C GLU A 142 -13.89 10.59 12.25
N GLU A 143 -13.22 9.90 13.18
CA GLU A 143 -11.77 9.70 13.19
C GLU A 143 -11.32 8.59 12.21
N ILE A 144 -12.07 7.50 12.10
CA ILE A 144 -11.72 6.37 11.24
C ILE A 144 -12.00 6.66 9.76
N CYS A 145 -13.13 7.33 9.47
CA CYS A 145 -13.64 7.52 8.11
C CYS A 145 -12.63 8.12 7.10
N PRO A 146 -11.79 9.10 7.46
CA PRO A 146 -10.75 9.62 6.57
C PRO A 146 -9.76 8.53 6.08
N HIS A 147 -9.45 7.54 6.92
CA HIS A 147 -8.51 6.45 6.62
C HIS A 147 -9.12 5.39 5.69
N ILE A 148 -10.45 5.26 5.63
CA ILE A 148 -11.14 4.42 4.64
C ILE A 148 -11.03 5.05 3.24
N GLY A 149 -10.59 6.29 3.12
CA GLY A 149 -10.49 7.00 1.84
C GLY A 149 -11.85 7.44 1.30
N LEU A 150 -11.86 8.32 0.31
CA LEU A 150 -13.06 9.07 -0.05
C LEU A 150 -14.26 8.19 -0.47
N TRP A 151 -14.01 7.12 -1.22
CA TRP A 151 -15.07 6.24 -1.73
C TRP A 151 -14.94 4.79 -1.26
N GLY A 152 -14.09 4.56 -0.25
CA GLY A 152 -13.89 3.22 0.30
C GLY A 152 -15.09 2.76 1.11
N ILE A 153 -15.26 1.45 1.19
CA ILE A 153 -16.25 0.80 2.04
C ILE A 153 -15.57 -0.42 2.65
N ALA A 154 -15.36 -0.36 3.96
CA ALA A 154 -14.59 -1.34 4.70
C ALA A 154 -15.51 -2.30 5.46
N ARG A 155 -15.20 -3.59 5.40
CA ARG A 155 -15.86 -4.67 6.16
C ARG A 155 -15.63 -4.50 7.65
N LEU A 156 -16.69 -4.70 8.44
CA LEU A 156 -16.67 -4.79 9.90
C LEU A 156 -17.00 -6.22 10.38
N ALA A 157 -16.81 -6.47 11.67
CA ALA A 157 -17.22 -7.71 12.30
C ALA A 157 -18.75 -7.89 12.22
N GLY A 158 -19.19 -9.15 12.23
CA GLY A 158 -20.62 -9.47 12.13
C GLY A 158 -21.25 -9.15 10.75
N GLY A 159 -20.43 -8.89 9.73
CA GLY A 159 -20.89 -8.58 8.38
C GLY A 159 -21.33 -7.12 8.20
N GLY A 160 -20.97 -6.21 9.11
CA GLY A 160 -21.21 -4.78 8.95
C GLY A 160 -20.30 -4.11 7.92
N SER A 161 -20.45 -2.80 7.76
CA SER A 161 -19.60 -1.97 6.91
C SER A 161 -19.43 -0.57 7.50
N MET A 162 -18.30 0.06 7.21
CA MET A 162 -18.12 1.49 7.39
C MET A 162 -17.70 2.15 6.08
N ASP A 163 -18.32 3.28 5.76
CA ASP A 163 -18.01 4.04 4.57
C ASP A 163 -16.94 5.10 4.81
N GLY A 164 -16.27 5.46 3.72
CA GLY A 164 -15.43 6.64 3.63
C GLY A 164 -16.20 7.97 3.54
N ALA A 165 -15.43 9.06 3.54
CA ALA A 165 -15.96 10.43 3.70
C ALA A 165 -16.89 10.90 2.57
N GLY A 166 -16.75 10.36 1.35
CA GLY A 166 -17.60 10.68 0.21
C GLY A 166 -19.01 10.07 0.32
N TYR A 167 -19.21 9.16 1.26
CA TYR A 167 -20.51 8.58 1.61
C TYR A 167 -20.92 8.94 3.05
N ASP A 168 -20.52 10.12 3.53
CA ASP A 168 -20.90 10.67 4.83
C ASP A 168 -20.52 9.81 6.05
N CYS A 169 -19.46 9.01 5.95
CA CYS A 169 -18.95 8.19 7.08
C CYS A 169 -19.97 7.24 7.70
N ASN A 170 -20.92 6.74 6.90
CA ASN A 170 -21.99 5.88 7.40
C ASN A 170 -21.46 4.55 7.93
N VAL A 171 -21.98 4.12 9.09
CA VAL A 171 -21.70 2.82 9.70
C VAL A 171 -22.96 1.96 9.65
N ARG A 172 -22.84 0.71 9.20
CA ARG A 172 -23.95 -0.24 9.08
C ARG A 172 -23.63 -1.51 9.85
N ALA A 173 -24.60 -1.97 10.65
CA ALA A 173 -24.48 -3.23 11.40
C ALA A 173 -24.52 -4.46 10.49
N THR A 174 -25.04 -4.34 9.27
CA THR A 174 -25.07 -5.43 8.28
C THR A 174 -24.98 -4.84 6.88
N ASP A 175 -24.15 -5.45 6.05
CA ASP A 175 -23.97 -5.11 4.65
C ASP A 175 -23.71 -6.37 3.81
N PRO A 176 -24.67 -6.79 2.97
CA PRO A 176 -24.57 -8.03 2.19
C PRO A 176 -23.69 -7.89 0.94
N ARG A 177 -23.24 -6.68 0.61
CA ARG A 177 -22.39 -6.46 -0.57
C ARG A 177 -21.04 -7.15 -0.38
N PRO A 178 -20.42 -7.73 -1.43
CA PRO A 178 -19.01 -8.06 -1.39
C PRO A 178 -18.22 -6.75 -1.37
N LEU A 179 -17.42 -6.54 -0.33
CA LEU A 179 -16.63 -5.34 -0.11
C LEU A 179 -15.18 -5.58 -0.53
N GLY A 180 -14.49 -4.47 -0.83
CA GLY A 180 -13.10 -4.49 -1.28
C GLY A 180 -12.09 -4.21 -0.18
N ASP A 181 -12.51 -3.68 0.97
CA ASP A 181 -11.62 -3.28 2.06
C ASP A 181 -12.08 -3.91 3.39
N ALA A 182 -11.20 -3.93 4.39
CA ALA A 182 -11.52 -4.32 5.76
C ALA A 182 -11.03 -3.27 6.75
N LEU A 183 -11.83 -2.99 7.77
CA LEU A 183 -11.43 -2.16 8.89
C LEU A 183 -11.14 -3.08 10.08
N CYS A 184 -9.93 -2.94 10.59
CA CYS A 184 -9.37 -3.84 11.58
C CYS A 184 -8.84 -3.06 12.79
N VAL A 185 -8.77 -3.74 13.91
CA VAL A 185 -8.17 -3.27 15.17
C VAL A 185 -7.17 -4.31 15.64
N GLU A 186 -6.07 -3.85 16.25
CA GLU A 186 -5.08 -4.74 16.84
C GLU A 186 -5.75 -5.67 17.87
N SER A 187 -5.46 -6.96 17.75
CA SER A 187 -5.97 -7.98 18.66
C SER A 187 -5.29 -7.86 20.03
N GLU A 188 -6.05 -8.06 21.10
CA GLU A 188 -5.52 -8.12 22.47
C GLU A 188 -4.67 -9.38 22.78
#